data_AF-A0A2W2EMD2-F1
#
_entry.id   AF-A0A2W2EMD2-F1
#
_cell.length_a   1.000
_cell.length_b   1.000
_cell.length_c   1.000
_cell.angle_alpha   90.00
_cell.angle_beta   90.00
_cell.angle_gamma   90.00
#
_symmetry.space_group_name_H-M   'P 1'
#
loop_
_entity.id
_entity.type
_entity.pdbx_description
1 polymer ?
#
loop_
_entity_poly.entity_id
_entity_poly.type
_entity_poly.pdbx_seq_one_letter_code
_entity_poly.pdbx_strand_id
1 'polypeptide(L)'
;MPSPYVPPDSELEHRLAQLWEARLGVSPIGRHDDFFQLGGDSLLAAELQLDIDRALGVEADAATLFIAPTVAELAATVRDLLPPFPAGMPAPVSTMGHPPAPSAVGAMVPALPAGGE
;
A
#
# COMPACT_ATOMS: atom_id res chain seq x y z
N MET A 1 2.73 -2.81 19.73
CA MET A 1 1.31 -2.83 19.31
C MET A 1 1.32 -2.62 17.81
N PRO A 2 0.58 -3.39 16.99
CA PRO A 2 0.52 -3.13 15.56
C PRO A 2 -0.08 -1.73 15.35
N SER A 3 0.60 -0.88 14.58
CA SER A 3 0.07 0.43 14.20
C SER A 3 -1.23 0.24 13.43
N PRO A 4 -2.24 1.11 13.64
CA PRO A 4 -3.48 1.01 12.88
C PRO A 4 -3.15 1.18 11.39
N TYR A 5 -3.64 0.25 10.57
CA TYR A 5 -3.58 0.40 9.12
C TYR A 5 -4.32 1.68 8.73
N VAL A 6 -3.62 2.58 8.04
CA VAL A 6 -4.20 3.80 7.48
C VAL A 6 -3.97 3.75 5.98
N PRO A 7 -5.03 3.82 5.15
CA PRO A 7 -4.86 3.76 3.72
C PRO A 7 -4.07 4.99 3.20
N PRO A 8 -3.34 4.85 2.08
CA PRO A 8 -2.79 5.99 1.37
C PRO A 8 -3.91 7.00 1.03
N ASP A 9 -3.63 8.29 1.21
CA ASP A 9 -4.58 9.39 1.06
C ASP A 9 -4.36 10.16 -0.25
N SER A 10 -3.13 10.19 -0.75
CA SER A 10 -2.76 10.84 -2.00
C SER A 10 -2.51 9.84 -3.14
N GLU A 11 -2.67 10.29 -4.39
CA GLU A 11 -2.35 9.51 -5.60
C GLU A 11 -0.89 9.04 -5.60
N LEU A 12 0.04 9.92 -5.17
CA LEU A 12 1.45 9.58 -5.05
C LEU A 12 1.67 8.48 -4.00
N GLU A 13 1.01 8.57 -2.85
CA GLU A 13 1.05 7.53 -1.80
C GLU A 13 0.50 6.20 -2.32
N HIS A 14 -0.60 6.20 -3.08
CA HIS A 14 -1.16 5.00 -3.69
C HIS A 14 -0.19 4.34 -4.69
N ARG A 15 0.51 5.13 -5.50
CA ARG A 15 1.51 4.58 -6.43
C ARG A 15 2.70 3.98 -5.71
N LEU A 16 3.20 4.68 -4.69
CA LEU A 16 4.28 4.15 -3.86
C LEU A 16 3.85 2.85 -3.18
N ALA A 17 2.68 2.83 -2.54
CA ALA A 17 2.12 1.63 -1.93
C ALA A 17 2.07 0.47 -2.94
N GLN A 18 1.55 0.68 -4.15
CA GLN A 18 1.50 -0.37 -5.18
C GLN A 18 2.88 -0.90 -5.59
N LEU A 19 3.88 -0.02 -5.75
CA LEU A 19 5.25 -0.44 -6.03
C LEU A 19 5.80 -1.30 -4.89
N TRP A 20 5.49 -0.94 -3.65
CA TRP A 20 5.91 -1.70 -2.48
C TRP A 20 5.21 -3.05 -2.42
N GLU A 21 3.90 -3.11 -2.67
CA GLU A 21 3.12 -4.35 -2.69
C GLU A 21 3.67 -5.33 -3.73
N ALA A 22 4.04 -4.82 -4.92
CA ALA A 22 4.64 -5.62 -5.98
C ALA A 22 6.03 -6.18 -5.63
N ARG A 23 6.79 -5.48 -4.78
CA ARG A 23 8.16 -5.87 -4.40
C ARG A 23 8.20 -6.73 -3.14
N LEU A 24 7.41 -6.38 -2.13
CA LEU A 24 7.32 -7.10 -0.85
C LEU A 24 6.36 -8.29 -0.91
N GLY A 25 5.42 -8.31 -1.86
CA GLY A 25 4.37 -9.32 -1.92
C GLY A 25 3.35 -9.21 -0.76
N VAL A 26 3.33 -8.06 -0.07
CA VAL A 26 2.43 -7.76 1.04
C VAL A 26 1.36 -6.81 0.53
N SER A 27 0.08 -7.10 0.77
CA SER A 27 -1.05 -6.22 0.45
C SER A 27 -2.18 -6.45 1.48
N PRO A 28 -2.83 -5.39 2.00
CA PRO A 28 -2.64 -3.98 1.67
C PRO A 28 -1.49 -3.31 2.45
N ILE A 29 -0.74 -2.42 1.79
CA ILE A 29 0.25 -1.55 2.46
C ILE A 29 -0.37 -0.20 2.82
N GLY A 30 -0.25 0.19 4.08
CA GLY A 30 -0.74 1.45 4.62
C GLY A 30 0.28 2.57 4.49
N ARG A 31 -0.19 3.82 4.62
CA ARG A 31 0.67 5.01 4.53
C ARG A 31 1.76 5.08 5.61
N HIS A 32 1.53 4.40 6.74
CA HIS A 32 2.43 4.36 7.90
C HIS A 32 3.13 3.00 8.04
N ASP A 33 3.00 2.11 7.05
CA ASP A 33 3.76 0.86 7.07
C ASP A 33 5.21 1.14 6.72
N ASP A 34 6.11 0.61 7.55
CA ASP A 34 7.56 0.71 7.38
C ASP A 34 8.07 -0.38 6.44
N PHE A 35 8.78 0.01 5.38
CA PHE A 35 9.34 -0.92 4.39
C PHE A 35 10.18 -2.04 5.03
N PHE A 36 11.04 -1.65 5.98
CA PHE A 36 11.93 -2.59 6.68
C PHE A 36 11.19 -3.48 7.69
N GLN A 37 10.05 -3.03 8.26
CA GLN A 37 9.25 -3.87 9.15
C GLN A 37 8.42 -4.90 8.39
N LEU A 38 8.04 -4.58 7.14
CA LEU A 38 7.36 -5.50 6.24
C LEU A 38 8.26 -6.60 5.68
N GLY A 39 9.56 -6.57 5.99
CA GLY A 39 10.55 -7.53 5.49
C GLY A 39 11.37 -7.03 4.30
N GLY A 40 11.35 -5.73 4.02
CA GLY A 40 12.21 -5.11 3.03
C GLY A 40 13.69 -5.19 3.43
N ASP A 41 14.53 -5.58 2.47
CA ASP A 41 15.98 -5.61 2.61
C ASP A 41 16.66 -4.52 1.76
N SER A 42 17.96 -4.31 1.97
CA SER A 42 18.72 -3.25 1.29
C SER A 42 18.72 -3.37 -0.23
N LEU A 43 18.62 -4.60 -0.76
CA LEU A 43 18.58 -4.83 -2.22
C LEU A 43 17.19 -4.48 -2.75
N LEU A 44 16.13 -4.93 -2.09
CA LEU A 44 14.76 -4.54 -2.45
C LEU A 44 14.55 -3.03 -2.33
N ALA A 45 15.13 -2.37 -1.34
CA ALA A 45 15.07 -0.92 -1.19
C ALA A 45 15.73 -0.21 -2.38
N ALA A 46 16.93 -0.65 -2.79
CA ALA A 46 17.61 -0.08 -3.95
C ALA A 46 16.83 -0.31 -5.25
N GLU A 47 16.30 -1.52 -5.47
CA GLU A 47 15.48 -1.85 -6.64
C GLU A 47 14.17 -1.04 -6.67
N LEU A 48 13.52 -0.89 -5.52
CA LEU A 48 12.33 -0.05 -5.37
C LEU A 48 12.64 1.41 -5.66
N GLN A 49 13.78 1.93 -5.19
CA GLN A 49 14.23 3.29 -5.47
C GLN A 49 14.36 3.52 -6.99
N LEU A 50 14.91 2.55 -7.72
CA LEU A 50 15.02 2.60 -9.18
C LEU A 50 13.65 2.60 -9.87
N ASP A 51 12.67 1.83 -9.37
CA ASP A 51 11.30 1.89 -9.90
C ASP A 51 10.62 3.23 -9.65
N ILE A 52 10.82 3.81 -8.47
CA ILE A 52 10.26 5.12 -8.11
C ILE A 52 10.83 6.19 -9.05
N ASP A 53 12.15 6.20 -9.22
CA ASP A 53 12.85 7.11 -10.13
C ASP A 53 12.30 7.01 -11.55
N ARG A 54 12.12 5.79 -12.06
CA ARG A 54 11.58 5.54 -13.41
C ARG A 54 10.10 5.86 -13.54
N ALA A 55 9.30 5.60 -12.51
CA ALA A 55 7.85 5.79 -12.55
C ALA A 55 7.45 7.26 -12.38
N LEU A 56 8.23 8.03 -11.62
CA LEU A 56 7.95 9.43 -11.30
C LEU A 56 8.88 10.40 -12.03
N GLY A 57 9.97 9.91 -12.62
CA GLY A 57 10.98 10.73 -13.29
C GLY A 57 11.80 11.57 -12.32
N VAL A 58 12.15 11.03 -11.15
CA VAL A 58 12.82 11.76 -10.07
C VAL A 58 14.06 11.06 -9.54
N GLU A 59 15.18 11.78 -9.51
CA GLU A 59 16.42 11.31 -8.90
C GLU A 59 16.39 11.52 -7.38
N ALA A 60 15.68 10.65 -6.68
CA ALA A 60 15.69 10.60 -5.23
C ALA A 60 16.89 9.78 -4.72
N ASP A 61 17.59 10.30 -3.70
CA ASP A 61 18.81 9.70 -3.15
C ASP A 61 18.51 8.33 -2.53
N ALA A 62 19.45 7.38 -2.62
CA ALA A 62 19.28 6.04 -2.03
C ALA A 62 19.08 6.08 -0.50
N ALA A 63 19.54 7.15 0.17
CA ALA A 63 19.29 7.38 1.58
C ALA A 63 17.82 7.75 1.88
N THR A 64 17.03 8.16 0.87
CA THR A 64 15.65 8.62 1.06
C THR A 64 14.80 7.55 1.73
N LEU A 65 14.85 6.30 1.26
CA LEU A 65 14.12 5.18 1.89
C LEU A 65 14.57 4.89 3.32
N PHE A 66 15.81 5.21 3.70
CA PHE A 66 16.31 5.04 5.07
C PHE A 66 15.86 6.16 6.00
N ILE A 67 15.72 7.39 5.48
CA ILE A 67 15.27 8.57 6.24
C ILE A 67 13.75 8.59 6.34
N ALA A 68 13.08 8.15 5.28
CA ALA A 68 11.64 8.12 5.12
C ALA A 68 11.19 6.67 4.81
N PRO A 69 11.21 5.78 5.82
CA PRO A 69 10.94 4.36 5.65
C PRO A 69 9.45 4.02 5.50
N THR A 70 8.56 5.01 5.56
CA THR A 70 7.11 4.87 5.38
C THR A 70 6.63 5.48 4.06
N VAL A 71 5.51 4.97 3.54
CA VAL A 71 4.92 5.49 2.29
C VAL A 71 4.60 6.99 2.39
N ALA A 72 4.07 7.46 3.52
CA ALA A 72 3.74 8.88 3.72
C ALA A 72 4.99 9.78 3.73
N GLU A 73 6.06 9.36 4.40
CA GLU A 73 7.29 10.15 4.47
C GLU A 73 8.02 10.17 3.12
N LEU A 74 8.07 9.02 2.45
CA LEU A 74 8.67 8.91 1.13
C LEU A 74 7.88 9.75 0.12
N ALA A 75 6.55 9.71 0.21
CA ALA A 75 5.69 10.53 -0.60
C ALA A 75 5.94 12.03 -0.38
N ALA A 76 6.11 12.45 0.88
CA ALA A 76 6.41 13.84 1.20
C ALA A 76 7.76 14.27 0.62
N THR A 77 8.78 13.42 0.73
CA THR A 77 10.13 13.71 0.22
C THR A 77 10.16 13.77 -1.31
N VAL A 78 9.56 12.78 -1.97
CA VAL A 78 9.49 12.73 -3.43
C VAL A 78 8.66 13.90 -3.99
N ARG A 79 7.60 14.31 -3.30
CA ARG A 79 6.78 15.46 -3.68
C ARG A 79 7.55 16.79 -3.66
N ASP A 80 8.55 16.93 -2.80
CA ASP A 80 9.42 18.12 -2.77
C ASP A 80 10.36 18.16 -4.00
N LEU A 81 10.77 16.98 -4.49
CA LEU A 81 11.63 16.83 -5.67
C LEU A 81 10.86 16.94 -6.99
N LEU A 82 9.57 16.62 -6.98
CA LEU A 82 8.71 16.67 -8.16
C LEU A 82 8.31 18.12 -8.52
N PRO A 83 8.32 18.51 -9.80
CA PRO A 83 7.52 19.64 -10.25
C PRO A 83 6.02 19.36 -10.00
N PRO A 84 5.15 20.38 -9.91
CA PRO A 84 3.73 20.19 -9.61
C PRO A 84 3.11 19.13 -10.54
N PHE A 85 2.71 18.01 -9.93
CA PHE A 85 2.24 16.85 -10.66
C PHE A 85 0.92 17.19 -11.39
N PRO A 86 0.80 16.98 -12.71
CA PRO A 86 -0.44 17.22 -13.40
C PRO A 86 -1.50 16.23 -12.88
N ALA A 87 -2.56 16.77 -12.25
CA ALA A 87 -3.62 16.01 -11.57
C ALA A 87 -4.50 15.13 -12.48
N GLY A 88 -4.05 14.78 -13.68
CA GLY A 88 -4.83 14.06 -14.70
C GLY A 88 -4.14 12.84 -15.31
N MET A 89 -2.96 12.42 -14.82
CA MET A 89 -2.33 11.19 -15.29
C MET A 89 -3.08 9.99 -14.71
N PRO A 90 -3.59 9.05 -15.52
CA PRO A 90 -4.32 7.90 -14.99
C PRO A 90 -3.41 7.10 -14.06
N ALA A 91 -3.88 6.85 -12.84
CA ALA A 91 -3.31 5.82 -11.96
C ALA A 91 -3.09 4.54 -12.78
N PRO A 92 -1.98 3.80 -12.60
CA PRO A 92 -1.91 2.46 -13.17
C PRO A 92 -3.14 1.71 -12.63
N VAL A 93 -4.00 1.25 -13.54
CA VAL A 93 -5.23 0.55 -13.20
C VAL A 93 -4.86 -0.68 -12.36
N SER A 94 -5.12 -0.61 -11.06
CA SER A 94 -5.08 -1.78 -10.20
C SER A 94 -6.18 -2.70 -10.70
N THR A 95 -5.79 -3.77 -11.41
CA THR A 95 -6.74 -4.84 -11.70
C THR A 95 -7.16 -5.42 -10.35
N MET A 96 -8.43 -5.25 -10.04
CA MET A 96 -9.08 -5.68 -8.81
C MET A 96 -8.82 -7.18 -8.59
N GLY A 97 -7.91 -7.49 -7.67
CA GLY A 97 -7.65 -8.84 -7.15
C GLY A 97 -7.97 -8.91 -5.66
N HIS A 98 -9.08 -8.33 -5.22
CA HIS A 98 -9.62 -8.62 -3.89
C HIS A 98 -10.14 -10.07 -3.88
N PRO A 99 -9.60 -11.00 -3.05
CA PRO A 99 -10.45 -12.08 -2.61
C PRO A 99 -11.58 -11.46 -1.78
N PRO A 100 -12.85 -11.88 -1.95
CA PRO A 100 -13.89 -11.44 -1.03
C PRO A 100 -13.50 -11.89 0.38
N ALA A 101 -13.44 -10.95 1.33
CA ALA A 101 -13.41 -11.29 2.75
C ALA A 101 -14.55 -12.28 3.04
N PRO A 102 -14.34 -13.36 3.81
CA PRO A 102 -15.45 -14.18 4.25
C PRO A 102 -16.37 -13.28 5.08
N SER A 103 -17.51 -12.91 4.49
CA SER A 103 -18.58 -12.24 5.22
C SER A 103 -18.90 -13.10 6.44
N ALA A 104 -18.79 -12.49 7.61
CA ALA A 104 -19.23 -13.09 8.85
C ALA A 104 -20.68 -13.58 8.67
N VAL A 105 -20.88 -14.90 8.61
CA VAL A 105 -22.20 -15.49 8.73
C VAL A 105 -22.57 -15.48 10.22
N GLY A 106 -22.97 -14.30 10.67
CA GLY A 106 -23.75 -14.17 11.89
C GLY A 106 -25.13 -14.81 11.68
N ALA A 107 -25.46 -15.72 12.59
CA ALA A 107 -26.80 -16.11 13.00
C ALA A 107 -27.74 -16.73 11.94
N MET A 108 -27.97 -18.05 12.07
CA MET A 108 -29.35 -18.53 12.13
C MET A 108 -29.55 -19.44 13.35
N VAL A 109 -30.34 -18.95 14.31
CA VAL A 109 -31.24 -19.77 15.11
C VAL A 109 -32.64 -19.24 14.77
N PRO A 110 -33.50 -20.08 14.21
CA PRO A 110 -34.78 -20.37 14.85
C PRO A 110 -35.08 -21.89 14.82
N ALA A 111 -35.34 -22.52 15.96
CA ALA A 111 -36.66 -22.70 16.57
C ALA A 111 -37.52 -23.79 15.90
N LEU A 112 -37.82 -24.84 16.69
CA LEU A 112 -38.78 -25.92 16.44
C LEU A 112 -40.11 -25.44 15.84
N PRO A 113 -40.81 -26.34 15.13
CA PRO A 113 -42.17 -26.65 15.54
C PRO A 113 -42.40 -28.14 15.83
N ALA A 114 -43.23 -28.38 16.84
CA ALA A 114 -43.82 -29.66 17.20
C ALA A 114 -44.94 -30.08 16.23
N GLY A 115 -45.14 -31.39 16.02
CA GLY A 115 -46.45 -31.96 15.63
C GLY A 115 -46.44 -33.10 14.58
N GLY A 116 -47.02 -34.25 14.93
CA GLY A 116 -47.34 -35.41 14.08
C GLY A 116 -46.38 -36.58 14.36
N GLU A 117 -46.72 -37.62 15.12
CA GLU A 117 -47.85 -38.56 14.96
C GLU A 117 -48.37 -39.08 16.31
#